data_AF-A0A9D4DE78-F1
#
_entry.id   AF-A0A9D4DE78-F1
#
_cell.length_a   1.000
_cell.length_b   1.000
_cell.length_c   1.000
_cell.angle_alpha   90.00
_cell.angle_beta   90.00
_cell.angle_gamma   90.00
#
_symmetry.space_group_name_H-M   'P 1'
#
loop_
_entity.id
_entity.type
_entity.pdbx_description
1 polymer ?
#
loop_
_entity_poly.entity_id
_entity_poly.type
_entity_poly.pdbx_seq_one_letter_code
_entity_poly.pdbx_strand_id
1 'polypeptide(L)'
;MGDDTLCVGDVVCLYSAESYGFVFSSQSSSVHNEVAVGSKQNKEKPDFKDQNVFSFEVCVANRYKLNKELRKLQDKIEEDPENYVLRSQLHGKEQAAKSETDDNEQEQSRQQGKKLLYGQIIQLKHRFTQKFIHVSTTITSPTESNNMAVSS
;
A
#
# COMPACT_ATOMS: atom_id res chain seq x y z
N MET A 1 12.59 24.28 -19.41
CA MET A 1 11.38 24.23 -18.57
C MET A 1 11.02 22.76 -18.46
N GLY A 2 11.27 22.14 -17.32
CA GLY A 2 10.80 20.78 -17.07
C GLY A 2 9.28 20.83 -16.99
N ASP A 3 8.61 19.91 -17.67
CA ASP A 3 7.18 19.71 -17.49
C ASP A 3 6.99 19.28 -16.03
N ASP A 4 6.38 20.13 -15.19
CA ASP A 4 6.03 19.82 -13.78
C ASP A 4 4.87 18.81 -13.77
N THR A 5 5.10 17.63 -14.34
CA THR A 5 4.11 16.57 -14.47
C THR A 5 4.47 15.41 -13.56
N LEU A 6 3.51 14.98 -12.75
CA LEU A 6 3.67 13.83 -11.88
C LEU A 6 3.77 12.54 -12.71
N CYS A 7 4.78 11.74 -12.42
CA CYS A 7 5.08 10.49 -13.10
C CYS A 7 5.01 9.29 -12.15
N VAL A 8 4.81 8.10 -12.72
CA VAL A 8 4.97 6.83 -11.99
C VAL A 8 6.41 6.72 -11.50
N GLY A 9 6.58 6.38 -10.23
CA GLY A 9 7.85 6.27 -9.53
C GLY A 9 8.29 7.57 -8.84
N ASP A 10 7.55 8.67 -9.00
CA ASP A 10 7.83 9.90 -8.27
C ASP A 10 7.55 9.70 -6.77
N VAL A 11 8.37 10.38 -5.96
CA VAL A 11 8.21 10.40 -4.51
C VAL A 11 7.51 11.70 -4.12
N VAL A 12 6.38 11.56 -3.44
CA VAL A 12 5.51 12.66 -3.04
C VAL A 12 5.24 12.65 -1.54
N CYS A 13 4.93 13.83 -1.00
CA CYS A 13 4.40 13.99 0.34
C CYS A 13 2.96 14.50 0.23
N LEU A 14 2.05 13.92 0.99
CA LEU A 14 0.66 14.35 1.01
C LEU A 14 0.44 15.34 2.15
N TYR A 15 -0.23 16.46 1.87
CA TYR A 15 -0.56 17.49 2.85
C TYR A 15 -2.07 17.70 2.89
N SER A 16 -2.65 17.55 4.08
CA SER A 16 -4.05 17.92 4.34
C SER A 16 -4.13 19.41 4.64
N ALA A 17 -4.83 20.15 3.78
CA ALA A 17 -5.10 21.57 3.99
C ALA A 17 -6.10 21.81 5.14
N GLU A 18 -6.96 20.84 5.44
CA GLU A 18 -7.95 20.95 6.52
C GLU A 18 -7.32 20.75 7.90
N SER A 19 -6.46 19.74 8.03
CA SER A 19 -5.78 19.42 9.29
C SER A 19 -4.48 20.23 9.49
N TYR A 20 -4.06 20.95 8.45
CA TYR A 20 -2.77 21.63 8.36
C TYR A 20 -1.62 20.69 8.69
N GLY A 21 -1.51 19.56 8.00
CA GLY A 21 -0.53 18.53 8.34
C GLY A 21 -0.21 17.55 7.24
N PHE A 22 0.99 16.97 7.30
CA PHE A 22 1.43 15.95 6.38
C PHE A 22 0.94 14.56 6.80
N VAL A 23 0.67 13.73 5.81
CA VAL A 23 0.35 12.31 6.01
C VAL A 23 1.63 11.56 6.30
N PHE A 24 1.59 10.67 7.29
CA PHE A 24 2.69 9.79 7.63
C PHE A 24 2.18 8.42 8.04
N SER A 25 3.04 7.41 7.92
CA SER A 25 2.77 6.09 8.50
C SER A 25 3.42 6.03 9.89
N SER A 26 2.60 5.71 10.89
CA SER A 26 3.05 5.39 12.23
C SER A 26 3.13 3.87 12.33
N GLN A 27 4.35 3.36 12.52
CA GLN A 27 4.60 1.94 12.73
C GLN A 27 5.04 1.70 14.17
N SER A 28 4.16 1.08 14.95
CA SER A 28 4.47 0.58 16.29
C SER A 28 4.93 -0.89 16.25
N SER A 29 4.50 -1.67 15.25
CA SER A 29 4.96 -3.05 15.01
C SER A 29 4.64 -3.51 13.58
N SER A 30 5.00 -4.74 13.19
CA SER A 30 4.60 -5.30 11.89
C SER A 30 3.08 -5.41 11.72
N VAL A 31 2.34 -5.49 12.83
CA VAL A 31 0.87 -5.68 12.92
C VAL A 31 0.15 -4.35 13.19
N HIS A 32 0.81 -3.41 13.89
CA HIS A 32 0.26 -2.09 14.22
C HIS A 32 0.90 -1.01 13.35
N ASN A 33 0.35 -0.89 12.15
CA ASN A 33 0.66 0.18 11.19
C ASN A 33 -0.61 0.98 10.91
N GLU A 34 -0.56 2.27 11.19
CA GLU A 34 -1.64 3.21 10.92
C GLU A 34 -1.14 4.36 10.05
N VAL A 35 -2.03 4.91 9.24
CA VAL A 35 -1.77 6.15 8.51
C VAL A 35 -2.42 7.29 9.30
N ALA A 36 -1.62 8.27 9.67
CA ALA A 36 -2.04 9.42 10.45
C ALA A 36 -1.70 10.72 9.72
N VAL A 37 -2.37 11.79 10.12
CA VAL A 37 -2.12 13.14 9.62
C VAL A 37 -1.59 13.97 10.78
N GLY A 38 -0.47 14.66 10.55
CA GLY A 38 0.06 15.61 11.52
C GLY A 38 -0.94 16.74 11.78
N SER A 39 -0.69 17.52 12.83
CA SER A 39 -1.47 18.73 13.10
C SER A 39 -0.56 19.95 13.17
N LYS A 40 -1.04 21.07 12.63
CA LYS A 40 -0.39 22.40 12.71
C LYS A 40 1.05 22.43 12.18
N GLN A 41 1.35 21.67 11.13
CA GLN A 41 2.64 21.67 10.45
C GLN A 41 2.67 22.73 9.34
N ASN A 42 3.82 23.40 9.23
CA ASN A 42 4.05 24.39 8.19
C ASN A 42 4.43 23.70 6.87
N LYS A 43 3.67 23.99 5.81
CA LYS A 43 3.91 23.43 4.47
C LYS A 43 5.22 23.91 3.84
N GLU A 44 5.60 25.17 4.07
CA GLU A 44 6.79 25.80 3.48
C GLU A 44 8.06 25.51 4.28
N LYS A 45 7.91 25.30 5.59
CA LYS A 45 9.00 24.95 6.50
C LYS A 45 8.61 23.73 7.34
N PRO A 46 8.56 22.54 6.72
CA PRO A 46 8.28 21.32 7.45
C PRO A 46 9.40 21.02 8.46
N ASP A 47 9.01 20.70 9.70
CA ASP A 47 9.94 20.28 10.77
C ASP A 47 9.89 18.75 10.90
N PHE A 48 10.65 18.06 10.04
CA PHE A 48 10.73 16.60 10.02
C PHE A 48 12.14 16.12 10.25
N LYS A 49 12.29 15.13 11.14
CA LYS A 49 13.57 14.47 11.40
C LYS A 49 13.96 13.48 10.29
N ASP A 50 12.99 12.76 9.74
CA ASP A 50 13.19 11.83 8.62
C ASP A 50 12.09 12.03 7.57
N GLN A 51 12.52 12.43 6.37
CA GLN A 51 11.63 12.69 5.24
C GLN A 51 10.96 11.40 4.74
N ASN A 52 11.58 10.23 4.90
CA ASN A 52 11.05 8.97 4.36
C ASN A 52 9.77 8.51 5.06
N VAL A 53 9.53 8.98 6.29
CA VAL A 53 8.31 8.71 7.09
C VAL A 53 7.08 9.42 6.54
N PHE A 54 7.29 10.49 5.77
CA PHE A 54 6.23 11.30 5.13
C PHE A 54 6.17 11.09 3.61
N SER A 55 7.05 10.24 3.09
CA SER A 55 7.26 10.07 1.65
C SER A 55 6.57 8.81 1.13
N PHE A 56 5.87 8.98 0.03
CA PHE A 56 5.17 7.92 -0.68
C PHE A 56 5.63 7.89 -2.13
N GLU A 57 5.95 6.70 -2.62
CA GLU A 57 6.22 6.44 -4.02
C GLU A 57 4.91 6.16 -4.75
N VAL A 58 4.73 6.82 -5.90
CA VAL A 58 3.55 6.62 -6.75
C VAL A 58 3.76 5.41 -7.65
N CYS A 59 2.99 4.35 -7.41
CA CYS A 59 3.06 3.11 -8.15
C CYS A 59 1.82 2.90 -9.02
N VAL A 60 1.92 2.05 -10.04
CA VAL A 60 0.73 1.57 -10.76
C VAL A 60 -0.03 0.53 -9.94
N ALA A 61 -1.29 0.28 -10.29
CA ALA A 61 -2.11 -0.71 -9.61
C ALA A 61 -1.61 -2.15 -9.86
N ASN A 62 -1.21 -2.81 -8.78
CA ASN A 62 -0.87 -4.23 -8.76
C ASN A 62 -2.11 -5.11 -8.79
N ARG A 63 -1.91 -6.34 -9.26
CA ARG A 63 -2.91 -7.42 -9.22
C ARG A 63 -2.68 -8.29 -7.98
N TYR A 64 -3.76 -8.67 -7.31
CA TYR A 64 -3.71 -9.44 -6.06
C TYR A 64 -4.64 -10.65 -6.07
N LYS A 65 -5.12 -11.06 -7.25
CA LYS A 65 -6.17 -12.08 -7.34
C LYS A 65 -5.63 -13.42 -6.87
N LEU A 66 -4.47 -13.81 -7.37
CA LEU A 66 -3.86 -15.10 -7.06
C LEU A 66 -3.32 -15.13 -5.64
N ASN A 67 -2.71 -14.04 -5.17
CA ASN A 67 -2.31 -13.87 -3.77
C ASN A 67 -3.50 -13.99 -2.80
N LYS A 68 -4.65 -13.40 -3.14
CA LYS A 68 -5.87 -13.51 -2.34
C LYS A 68 -6.44 -14.93 -2.33
N GLU A 69 -6.38 -15.64 -3.44
CA GLU A 69 -6.77 -17.05 -3.51
C GLU A 69 -5.84 -17.94 -2.68
N LEU A 70 -4.52 -17.70 -2.72
CA LEU A 70 -3.54 -18.41 -1.90
C LEU A 70 -3.82 -18.22 -0.41
N ARG A 71 -4.02 -16.98 0.05
CA ARG A 71 -4.34 -16.69 1.46
C ARG A 71 -5.60 -17.43 1.92
N LYS A 72 -6.67 -17.40 1.11
CA LYS A 72 -7.90 -18.15 1.41
C LYS A 72 -7.69 -19.66 1.47
N LEU A 73 -6.78 -20.20 0.65
CA LEU A 73 -6.45 -21.63 0.69
C LEU A 73 -5.67 -21.96 1.97
N GLN A 74 -4.74 -21.11 2.38
CA GLN A 74 -3.99 -21.25 3.63
C GLN A 74 -4.92 -21.22 4.84
N ASP A 75 -5.85 -20.26 4.90
CA ASP A 75 -6.86 -20.17 5.96
C ASP A 75 -7.68 -21.48 6.06
N LYS A 76 -8.08 -22.07 4.92
CA LYS A 76 -8.81 -23.35 4.89
C LYS A 76 -7.98 -24.55 5.32
N ILE A 77 -6.68 -24.56 5.03
CA ILE A 77 -5.78 -25.63 5.47
C ILE A 77 -5.55 -25.55 6.98
N GLU A 78 -5.54 -24.34 7.54
CA GLU A 78 -5.48 -24.15 9.00
C GLU A 78 -6.75 -24.65 9.70
N GLU A 79 -7.92 -24.45 9.09
CA GLU A 79 -9.20 -24.98 9.58
C GLU A 79 -9.32 -26.51 9.45
N ASP A 80 -8.81 -27.11 8.37
CA ASP A 80 -8.85 -28.57 8.12
C ASP A 80 -7.48 -29.12 7.68
N PRO A 81 -6.56 -29.38 8.63
CA PRO A 81 -5.18 -29.75 8.33
C PRO A 81 -5.02 -31.11 7.66
N GLU A 82 -5.97 -32.03 7.83
CA GLU A 82 -5.94 -33.40 7.30
C GLU A 82 -6.45 -33.47 5.84
N ASN A 83 -6.93 -32.35 5.29
CA ASN A 83 -7.43 -32.28 3.93
C ASN A 83 -6.30 -32.34 2.89
N TYR A 84 -5.97 -33.57 2.49
CA TYR A 84 -4.89 -33.83 1.54
C TYR A 84 -5.10 -33.17 0.18
N VAL A 85 -6.34 -32.94 -0.24
CA VAL A 85 -6.67 -32.28 -1.51
C VAL A 85 -6.26 -30.81 -1.46
N LEU A 86 -6.55 -30.10 -0.37
CA LEU A 86 -6.15 -28.70 -0.20
C LEU A 86 -4.63 -28.55 -0.16
N ARG A 87 -3.93 -29.43 0.55
CA ARG A 87 -2.46 -29.45 0.58
C ARG A 87 -1.84 -29.71 -0.79
N SER A 88 -2.42 -30.61 -1.58
CA SER A 88 -1.95 -30.89 -2.94
C SER A 88 -2.08 -29.67 -3.87
N GLN A 89 -3.04 -28.77 -3.61
CA GLN A 89 -3.24 -27.55 -4.41
C GLN A 89 -2.32 -26.39 -3.98
N LEU A 90 -1.75 -26.45 -2.77
CA LEU A 90 -0.94 -25.37 -2.19
C LEU A 90 0.21 -24.98 -3.11
N HIS A 91 1.02 -25.95 -3.53
CA HIS A 91 2.22 -25.68 -4.34
C HIS A 91 1.91 -24.97 -5.66
N GLY A 92 0.87 -25.40 -6.36
CA GLY A 92 0.44 -24.77 -7.61
C GLY A 92 -0.05 -23.33 -7.39
N LYS A 93 -0.78 -23.08 -6.27
CA LYS A 93 -1.23 -21.73 -5.91
C LYS A 93 -0.08 -20.83 -5.46
N GLU A 94 0.92 -21.36 -4.76
CA GLU A 94 2.13 -20.63 -4.39
C GLU A 94 2.92 -20.19 -5.63
N GLN A 95 3.13 -21.10 -6.58
CA GLN A 95 3.83 -20.77 -7.83
C GLN A 95 3.06 -19.72 -8.65
N ALA A 96 1.74 -19.84 -8.72
CA ALA A 96 0.89 -18.89 -9.42
C ALA A 96 0.88 -17.50 -8.75
N ALA A 97 0.82 -17.44 -7.41
CA ALA A 97 0.90 -16.19 -6.66
C ALA A 97 2.27 -15.52 -6.78
N LYS A 98 3.36 -16.32 -6.78
CA LYS A 98 4.72 -15.83 -7.04
C LYS A 98 4.83 -15.22 -8.43
N SER A 99 4.30 -15.90 -9.45
CA SER A 99 4.31 -15.39 -10.83
C SER A 99 3.52 -14.07 -10.95
N GLU A 100 2.39 -13.92 -10.24
CA GLU A 100 1.65 -12.65 -10.18
C GLU A 100 2.48 -11.52 -9.54
N THR A 101 3.26 -11.83 -8.50
CA THR A 101 4.17 -10.86 -7.89
C THR A 101 5.28 -10.44 -8.85
N ASP A 102 5.90 -11.40 -9.54
CA ASP A 102 6.96 -11.14 -10.53
C ASP A 102 6.41 -10.29 -11.71
N ASP A 103 5.19 -10.59 -12.18
CA ASP A 103 4.49 -9.82 -13.21
C ASP A 103 4.21 -8.38 -12.75
N ASN A 104 3.79 -8.20 -11.49
CA ASN A 104 3.58 -6.87 -10.91
C ASN A 104 4.89 -6.07 -10.89
N GLU A 105 6.00 -6.67 -10.45
CA GLU A 105 7.31 -5.99 -10.41
C GLU A 105 7.79 -5.56 -11.81
N GLN A 106 7.64 -6.44 -12.80
CA GLN A 106 7.93 -6.11 -14.20
C GLN A 106 7.05 -4.97 -14.72
N GLU A 107 5.76 -4.99 -14.37
CA GLU A 107 4.84 -3.92 -14.75
C GLU A 107 5.22 -2.58 -14.12
N GLN A 108 5.60 -2.56 -12.84
CA GLN A 108 6.07 -1.34 -12.19
C GLN A 108 7.29 -0.77 -12.93
N SER A 109 8.29 -1.61 -13.21
CA SER A 109 9.49 -1.21 -13.94
C SER A 109 9.17 -0.67 -15.34
N ARG A 110 8.24 -1.31 -16.05
CA ARG A 110 7.79 -0.90 -17.38
C ARG A 110 7.06 0.45 -17.39
N GLN A 111 6.38 0.78 -16.29
CA GLN A 111 5.59 2.01 -16.18
C GLN A 111 6.38 3.17 -15.57
N GLN A 112 7.57 2.92 -15.00
CA GLN A 112 8.46 3.93 -14.42
C GLN A 112 8.64 5.14 -15.35
N GLY A 113 8.48 6.35 -14.81
CA GLY A 113 8.68 7.61 -15.51
C GLY A 113 7.54 7.99 -16.48
N LYS A 114 6.48 7.20 -16.60
CA LYS A 114 5.31 7.59 -17.39
C LYS A 114 4.47 8.61 -16.66
N LYS A 115 4.00 9.61 -17.40
CA LYS A 115 3.12 10.66 -16.90
C LYS A 115 1.80 10.08 -16.42
N LEU A 116 1.32 10.56 -15.28
CA LEU A 116 0.02 10.21 -14.73
C LEU A 116 -1.07 11.13 -15.28
N LEU A 117 -2.23 10.54 -15.53
CA LEU A 117 -3.42 11.25 -15.97
C LEU A 117 -4.49 11.23 -14.89
N TYR A 118 -5.30 12.29 -14.82
CA TYR A 118 -6.46 12.31 -13.92
C TYR A 118 -7.42 11.17 -14.22
N GLY A 119 -7.93 10.53 -13.17
CA GLY A 119 -8.80 9.35 -13.26
C GLY A 119 -8.05 8.01 -13.39
N GLN A 120 -6.72 8.03 -13.57
CA GLN A 120 -5.91 6.82 -13.53
C GLN A 120 -5.82 6.27 -12.10
N ILE A 121 -5.95 4.95 -11.96
CA ILE A 121 -5.79 4.27 -10.68
C ILE A 121 -4.30 4.19 -10.35
N ILE A 122 -3.93 4.65 -9.16
CA ILE A 122 -2.58 4.58 -8.62
C ILE A 122 -2.58 3.85 -7.28
N GLN A 123 -1.40 3.41 -6.87
CA GLN A 123 -1.14 2.94 -5.52
C GLN A 123 -0.04 3.77 -4.88
N LEU A 124 -0.13 3.97 -3.58
CA LEU A 124 0.88 4.69 -2.81
C LEU A 124 1.66 3.69 -1.98
N LYS A 125 2.97 3.64 -2.19
CA LYS A 125 3.89 2.81 -1.42
C LYS A 125 4.66 3.70 -0.45
N HIS A 126 4.55 3.42 0.83
CA HIS A 126 5.27 4.16 1.85
C HIS A 126 6.77 3.83 1.80
N ARG A 127 7.63 4.86 1.69
CA ARG A 127 9.07 4.67 1.46
C ARG A 127 9.79 4.03 2.64
N PHE A 128 9.42 4.36 3.86
CA PHE A 128 10.10 3.81 5.04
C PHE A 128 9.69 2.35 5.30
N THR A 129 8.40 2.01 5.25
CA THR A 129 7.93 0.63 5.52
C THR A 129 7.97 -0.28 4.29
N GLN A 130 8.10 0.29 3.09
CA GLN A 130 7.99 -0.43 1.81
C GLN A 130 6.65 -1.12 1.58
N LYS A 131 5.61 -0.74 2.35
CA LYS A 131 4.26 -1.30 2.22
C LYS A 131 3.32 -0.35 1.50
N PHE A 132 2.26 -0.89 0.90
CA PHE A 132 1.24 -0.12 0.21
C PHE A 132 0.14 0.34 1.16
N ILE A 133 -0.38 1.55 0.94
CA ILE A 133 -1.55 2.02 1.69
C ILE A 133 -2.79 1.24 1.25
N HIS A 134 -3.52 0.72 2.22
CA HIS A 134 -4.76 -0.02 2.04
C HIS A 134 -5.85 0.56 2.93
N VAL A 135 -7.07 0.59 2.39
CA VAL A 135 -8.29 0.92 3.14
C VAL A 135 -9.07 -0.35 3.34
N SER A 136 -9.42 -0.66 4.59
CA SER A 136 -10.22 -1.84 4.92
C SER A 136 -11.70 -1.50 4.90
N THR A 137 -12.46 -2.18 4.05
CA THR A 137 -13.93 -2.04 4.00
C THR A 137 -14.64 -2.86 5.08
N THR A 138 -13.91 -3.71 5.80
CA THR A 138 -14.47 -4.62 6.82
C THR A 138 -14.07 -4.25 8.24
N ILE A 139 -13.04 -3.43 8.40
CA ILE A 139 -12.51 -3.01 9.71
C ILE A 139 -12.72 -1.50 9.83
N THR A 140 -13.40 -1.08 10.90
CA THR A 140 -13.61 0.33 11.23
C THR A 140 -12.34 0.96 11.81
N SER A 141 -12.23 2.28 11.69
CA SER A 141 -11.15 3.05 12.31
C SER A 141 -11.11 2.80 13.82
N PRO A 142 -9.91 2.78 14.45
CA PRO A 142 -9.79 2.67 15.90
C PRO A 142 -10.35 3.90 16.64
N THR A 143 -10.42 5.06 15.97
CA THR A 143 -10.85 6.33 16.59
C THR A 143 -12.30 6.68 16.30
N GLU A 144 -12.84 6.27 15.15
CA GLU A 144 -14.20 6.59 14.74
C GLU A 144 -14.92 5.37 14.16
N SER A 145 -16.05 4.97 14.77
CA SER A 145 -16.80 3.78 14.38
C SER A 145 -17.48 3.88 13.02
N ASN A 146 -17.66 5.09 12.49
CA ASN A 146 -18.32 5.32 11.19
C ASN A 146 -17.33 5.31 10.01
N ASN A 147 -16.02 5.33 10.29
CA ASN A 147 -14.99 5.42 9.25
C ASN A 147 -14.26 4.09 9.06
N MET A 148 -13.71 3.90 7.88
CA MET A 148 -12.88 2.73 7.54
C MET A 148 -11.47 2.87 8.11
N ALA A 149 -10.86 1.75 8.50
CA ALA A 149 -9.45 1.72 8.89
C ALA A 149 -8.55 1.89 7.67
N VAL A 150 -7.51 2.71 7.82
CA VAL A 150 -6.45 2.92 6.82
C VAL A 150 -5.13 2.44 7.41
N SER A 151 -4.44 1.55 6.71
CA SER A 151 -3.17 0.99 7.13
C SER A 151 -2.17 0.95 5.98
N SER A 152 -0.88 0.85 6.33
CA SER A 152 0.21 0.59 5.39
C SER A 152 0.88 -0.74 5.71
#